data_AF-A0A0W8DLW8-F1
#
_entry.id   AF-A0A0W8DLW8-F1
#
_cell.length_a   1.000
_cell.length_b   1.000
_cell.length_c   1.000
_cell.angle_alpha   90.00
_cell.angle_beta   90.00
_cell.angle_gamma   90.00
#
_symmetry.space_group_name_H-M   'P 1'
#
loop_
_entity.id
_entity.type
_entity.pdbx_description
1 polymer ?
#
loop_
_entity_poly.entity_id
_entity_poly.type
_entity_poly.pdbx_seq_one_letter_code
_entity_poly.pdbx_strand_id
1 'polypeptide(L)'
;MTIRVTLESLNAFFDYSNPSHPWQVDRQLLPKDPFFFSMEGFDPLAPVSKRAPLETRIRRLWASFRGDGPMPDLGFALWERRFWILAAAVEKGFAAEGAEPNCDKDLIKTKTARFRVLMDGRSARADRLRNMYQLQYLKWSLESASTSQRSLICPEMIIEPLCFLVSGEELAVRSQDHRLTRGS
;
A
#
# COMPACT_ATOMS: atom_id res chain seq x y z
N MET A 1 8.65 4.10 -24.14
CA MET A 1 7.42 4.35 -23.36
C MET A 1 7.56 5.68 -22.64
N THR A 2 6.57 6.56 -22.80
CA THR A 2 6.52 7.91 -22.25
C THR A 2 5.15 8.11 -21.63
N ILE A 3 5.07 8.64 -20.40
CA ILE A 3 3.80 8.89 -19.71
C ILE A 3 3.64 10.40 -19.53
N ARG A 4 2.58 10.97 -20.11
CA ARG A 4 2.17 12.34 -19.82
C ARG A 4 1.26 12.33 -18.60
N VAL A 5 1.53 13.20 -17.64
CA VAL A 5 0.73 13.36 -16.42
C VAL A 5 0.36 14.82 -16.25
N THR A 6 -0.86 15.10 -15.82
CA THR A 6 -1.28 16.47 -15.48
C THR A 6 -0.88 16.78 -14.03
N LEU A 7 -0.72 18.06 -13.68
CA LEU A 7 -0.48 18.45 -12.29
C LEU A 7 -1.63 18.01 -11.38
N GLU A 8 -2.87 18.10 -11.88
CA GLU A 8 -4.06 17.61 -11.19
C GLU A 8 -3.98 16.10 -10.92
N SER A 9 -3.62 15.29 -11.92
CA SER A 9 -3.49 13.84 -11.74
C SER A 9 -2.40 13.46 -10.73
N LEU A 10 -1.30 14.21 -10.70
CA LEU A 10 -0.23 14.03 -9.69
C LEU A 10 -0.73 14.37 -8.28
N ASN A 11 -1.50 15.45 -8.15
CA ASN A 11 -2.06 15.85 -6.86
C ASN A 11 -3.12 14.86 -6.38
N ALA A 12 -4.01 14.43 -7.28
CA ALA A 12 -5.04 13.43 -6.98
C ALA A 12 -4.42 12.09 -6.57
N PHE A 13 -3.35 11.66 -7.22
CA PHE A 13 -2.62 10.44 -6.84
C PHE A 13 -1.90 10.56 -5.48
N PHE A 14 -1.45 11.78 -5.12
CA PHE A 14 -0.80 12.02 -3.83
C PHE A 14 -1.79 12.09 -2.67
N ASP A 15 -2.99 12.61 -2.91
CA ASP A 15 -4.03 12.79 -1.89
C ASP A 15 -4.76 11.47 -1.61
N TYR A 16 -4.03 10.51 -1.06
CA TYR A 16 -4.60 9.22 -0.66
C TYR A 16 -5.56 9.34 0.53
N SER A 17 -5.66 10.51 1.18
CA SER A 17 -6.66 10.78 2.23
C SER A 17 -8.03 11.10 1.64
N ASN A 18 -8.09 11.46 0.35
CA ASN A 18 -9.35 11.67 -0.35
C ASN A 18 -10.19 10.38 -0.36
N PRO A 19 -11.44 10.39 0.13
CA PRO A 19 -12.32 9.21 0.13
C PRO A 19 -12.55 8.59 -1.26
N SER A 20 -12.43 9.39 -2.32
CA SER A 20 -12.56 8.94 -3.71
C SER A 20 -11.26 8.37 -4.29
N HIS A 21 -10.14 8.45 -3.55
CA HIS A 21 -8.87 7.88 -4.00
C HIS A 21 -9.02 6.35 -4.13
N PRO A 22 -8.48 5.72 -5.20
CA PRO A 22 -8.62 4.27 -5.40
C PRO A 22 -8.21 3.41 -4.19
N TRP A 23 -7.10 3.75 -3.52
CA TRP A 23 -6.73 3.13 -2.24
C TRP A 23 -7.82 3.19 -1.16
N GLN A 24 -8.55 4.31 -0.99
CA GLN A 24 -9.60 4.40 0.02
C GLN A 24 -10.80 3.52 -0.35
N VAL A 25 -11.13 3.43 -1.64
CA VAL A 25 -12.16 2.50 -2.14
C VAL A 25 -11.75 1.06 -1.87
N ASP A 26 -10.52 0.67 -2.24
CA ASP A 26 -9.99 -0.68 -2.03
C ASP A 26 -9.91 -1.02 -0.53
N ARG A 27 -9.48 -0.07 0.30
CA ARG A 27 -9.37 -0.21 1.76
C ARG A 27 -10.72 -0.55 2.41
N GLN A 28 -11.81 0.05 1.94
CA GLN A 28 -13.15 -0.20 2.47
C GLN A 28 -13.64 -1.64 2.21
N LEU A 29 -13.10 -2.29 1.18
CA LEU A 29 -13.43 -3.66 0.82
C LEU A 29 -12.64 -4.68 1.66
N LEU A 30 -11.62 -4.25 2.40
CA LEU A 30 -10.87 -5.11 3.30
C LEU A 30 -11.75 -5.56 4.46
N PRO A 31 -11.77 -6.87 4.78
CA PRO A 31 -12.60 -7.38 5.86
C PRO A 31 -12.18 -6.76 7.19
N LYS A 32 -13.12 -6.63 8.13
CA LYS A 32 -12.79 -6.15 9.48
C LYS A 32 -11.93 -7.17 10.21
N ASP A 33 -12.37 -8.41 10.19
CA ASP A 33 -11.67 -9.56 10.72
C ASP A 33 -10.91 -10.28 9.59
N PRO A 34 -9.60 -10.53 9.73
CA PRO A 34 -8.85 -11.40 8.84
C PRO A 34 -9.29 -12.86 9.01
N PHE A 35 -8.85 -13.74 8.11
CA PHE A 35 -9.38 -15.10 8.04
C PHE A 35 -8.91 -15.98 9.21
N PHE A 36 -7.67 -15.77 9.68
CA PHE A 36 -7.03 -16.65 10.66
C PHE A 36 -7.20 -16.23 12.13
N PHE A 37 -7.65 -15.00 12.40
CA PHE A 37 -7.81 -14.49 13.76
C PHE A 37 -8.86 -13.39 13.83
N SER A 38 -9.55 -13.28 14.97
CA SER A 38 -10.56 -12.23 15.20
C SER A 38 -9.91 -10.92 15.65
N MET A 39 -10.45 -9.79 15.21
CA MET A 39 -10.12 -8.44 15.72
C MET A 39 -11.03 -8.00 16.86
N GLU A 40 -11.98 -8.84 17.29
CA GLU A 40 -12.90 -8.53 18.38
C GLU A 40 -12.15 -8.20 19.68
N GLY A 41 -12.57 -7.12 20.34
CA GLY A 41 -11.98 -6.63 21.58
C GLY A 41 -10.55 -6.07 21.46
N PHE A 42 -9.98 -6.02 20.25
CA PHE A 42 -8.65 -5.46 20.05
C PHE A 42 -8.74 -3.95 19.77
N ASP A 43 -8.08 -3.14 20.61
CA ASP A 43 -7.89 -1.72 20.36
C ASP A 43 -6.65 -1.49 19.47
N PRO A 44 -6.82 -1.02 18.22
CA PRO A 44 -5.71 -0.82 17.29
C PRO A 44 -4.78 0.34 17.66
N LEU A 45 -5.23 1.27 18.50
CA LEU A 45 -4.46 2.44 18.93
C LEU A 45 -3.74 2.21 20.26
N ALA A 46 -4.11 1.16 21.00
CA ALA A 46 -3.44 0.78 22.23
C ALA A 46 -1.94 0.47 21.99
N PRO A 47 -1.03 0.90 22.89
CA PRO A 47 0.38 0.55 22.79
C PRO A 47 0.60 -0.96 22.89
N VAL A 48 1.04 -1.59 21.80
CA VAL A 48 1.46 -3.01 21.82
C VAL A 48 2.96 -3.12 22.07
N SER A 49 3.34 -3.87 23.10
CA SER A 49 4.74 -4.19 23.40
C SER A 49 5.41 -4.99 22.28
N LYS A 50 6.70 -4.76 22.05
CA LYS A 50 7.52 -5.62 21.17
C LYS A 50 7.58 -7.07 21.66
N ARG A 51 7.36 -7.32 22.95
CA ARG A 51 7.32 -8.65 23.57
C ARG A 51 5.91 -9.23 23.69
N ALA A 52 4.89 -8.54 23.15
CA ALA A 52 3.52 -9.04 23.16
C ALA A 52 3.41 -10.39 22.42
N PRO A 53 2.37 -11.19 22.74
CA PRO A 53 2.05 -12.39 21.97
C PRO A 53 2.02 -12.10 20.47
N LEU A 54 2.38 -13.11 19.68
CA LEU A 54 2.46 -12.99 18.23
C LEU A 54 1.14 -12.51 17.63
N GLU A 55 0.03 -13.12 18.04
CA GLU A 55 -1.30 -12.75 17.59
C GLU A 55 -1.61 -11.27 17.82
N THR A 56 -1.29 -10.71 19.00
CA THR A 56 -1.47 -9.28 19.30
C THR A 56 -0.66 -8.39 18.36
N ARG A 57 0.56 -8.81 17.99
CA ARG A 57 1.41 -8.08 17.04
C ARG A 57 0.85 -8.16 15.61
N ILE A 58 0.27 -9.30 15.21
CA ILE A 58 -0.37 -9.47 13.91
C ILE A 58 -1.67 -8.65 13.83
N ARG A 59 -2.51 -8.63 14.88
CA ARG A 59 -3.70 -7.76 14.97
C ARG A 59 -3.35 -6.28 14.79
N ARG A 60 -2.28 -5.81 15.43
CA ARG A 60 -1.76 -4.44 15.24
C ARG A 60 -1.32 -4.17 13.80
N LEU A 61 -0.67 -5.14 13.17
CA LEU A 61 -0.23 -5.03 11.78
C LEU A 61 -1.43 -4.97 10.83
N TRP A 62 -2.43 -5.84 11.03
CA TRP A 62 -3.69 -5.85 10.29
C TRP A 62 -4.39 -4.50 10.36
N ALA A 63 -4.56 -3.95 11.57
CA ALA A 63 -5.13 -2.62 11.75
C ALA A 63 -4.34 -1.52 11.01
N SER A 64 -3.01 -1.61 11.00
CA SER A 64 -2.16 -0.66 10.28
C SER A 64 -2.31 -0.77 8.75
N PHE A 65 -2.42 -1.97 8.21
CA PHE A 65 -2.75 -2.16 6.78
C PHE A 65 -4.15 -1.67 6.43
N ARG A 66 -5.11 -1.79 7.34
CA ARG A 66 -6.44 -1.19 7.20
C ARG A 66 -6.46 0.32 7.49
N GLY A 67 -5.33 0.97 7.77
CA GLY A 67 -5.27 2.41 8.03
C GLY A 67 -5.83 2.86 9.38
N ASP A 68 -6.13 1.91 10.28
CA ASP A 68 -6.73 2.15 11.60
C ASP A 68 -5.68 2.07 12.73
N GLY A 69 -4.48 1.60 12.41
CA GLY A 69 -3.37 1.42 13.34
C GLY A 69 -2.37 2.59 13.36
N PRO A 70 -1.31 2.47 14.17
CA PRO A 70 -0.31 3.53 14.37
C PRO A 70 0.61 3.76 13.16
N MET A 71 0.53 2.90 12.14
CA MET A 71 1.21 3.07 10.85
C MET A 71 0.17 3.02 9.73
N PRO A 72 -0.70 4.04 9.61
CA PRO A 72 -1.88 3.98 8.75
C PRO A 72 -1.54 4.00 7.25
N ASP A 73 -0.29 4.30 6.90
CA ASP A 73 0.22 4.36 5.54
C ASP A 73 0.74 3.01 5.02
N LEU A 74 0.80 1.96 5.85
CA LEU A 74 1.29 0.64 5.42
C LEU A 74 0.41 0.01 4.34
N GLY A 75 -0.91 0.12 4.48
CA GLY A 75 -1.86 -0.30 3.44
C GLY A 75 -1.64 0.44 2.13
N PHE A 76 -1.51 1.76 2.21
CA PHE A 76 -1.26 2.59 1.04
C PHE A 76 0.09 2.25 0.38
N ALA A 77 1.14 2.04 1.17
CA ALA A 77 2.46 1.64 0.67
C ALA A 77 2.41 0.30 -0.10
N LEU A 78 1.57 -0.64 0.37
CA LEU A 78 1.35 -1.92 -0.31
C LEU A 78 0.55 -1.74 -1.60
N TRP A 79 -0.47 -0.88 -1.59
CA TRP A 79 -1.23 -0.50 -2.78
C TRP A 79 -0.33 0.15 -3.84
N GLU A 80 0.51 1.12 -3.47
CA GLU A 80 1.49 1.76 -4.36
C GLU A 80 2.52 0.79 -4.97
N ARG A 81 2.77 -0.35 -4.30
CA ARG A 81 3.63 -1.41 -4.84
C ARG A 81 2.97 -2.14 -6.00
N ARG A 82 1.64 -2.32 -5.98
CA ARG A 82 0.87 -2.91 -7.10
C ARG A 82 0.79 -1.98 -8.31
N PHE A 83 0.70 -0.68 -8.09
CA PHE A 83 0.62 0.32 -9.16
C PHE A 83 2.01 0.89 -9.49
N TRP A 84 2.82 0.08 -10.18
CA TRP A 84 4.17 0.48 -10.55
C TRP A 84 4.19 1.46 -11.72
N ILE A 85 4.40 2.75 -11.43
CA ILE A 85 4.74 3.77 -12.42
C ILE A 85 6.26 3.87 -12.53
N LEU A 86 6.79 3.69 -13.75
CA LEU A 86 8.21 3.90 -14.06
C LEU A 86 8.53 5.40 -13.99
N ALA A 87 9.33 5.81 -12.99
CA ALA A 87 9.73 7.21 -12.82
C ALA A 87 10.38 7.78 -14.08
N ALA A 88 11.29 7.02 -14.70
CA ALA A 88 11.93 7.40 -15.95
C ALA A 88 10.93 7.61 -17.12
N ALA A 89 9.77 6.94 -17.12
CA ALA A 89 8.76 7.13 -18.15
C ALA A 89 7.97 8.43 -17.97
N VAL A 90 7.76 8.86 -16.72
CA VAL A 90 7.14 10.16 -16.37
C VAL A 90 8.12 11.30 -16.61
N GLU A 91 9.38 11.14 -16.24
CA GLU A 91 10.45 12.11 -16.51
C GLU A 91 10.66 12.33 -18.02
N LYS A 92 10.64 11.26 -18.82
CA LYS A 92 10.61 11.36 -20.29
C LYS A 92 9.37 12.10 -20.78
N GLY A 93 8.23 11.97 -20.09
CA GLY A 93 7.02 12.72 -20.38
C GLY A 93 7.21 14.22 -20.18
N PHE A 94 7.80 14.62 -19.04
CA PHE A 94 8.14 16.01 -18.77
C PHE A 94 9.15 16.57 -19.78
N ALA A 95 10.17 15.80 -20.15
CA ALA A 95 11.15 16.20 -21.15
C ALA A 95 10.51 16.39 -22.54
N ALA A 96 9.62 15.48 -22.94
CA ALA A 96 8.91 15.58 -24.21
C ALA A 96 7.96 16.79 -24.24
N GLU A 97 7.23 17.05 -23.15
CA GLU A 97 6.34 18.20 -23.04
C GLU A 97 7.12 19.52 -22.99
N GLY A 98 8.27 19.55 -22.30
CA GLY A 98 9.17 20.71 -22.26
C GLY A 98 9.89 21.01 -23.58
N ALA A 99 9.90 20.09 -24.53
CA ALA A 99 10.44 20.28 -25.87
C ALA A 99 9.40 20.88 -26.85
N GLU A 100 8.13 20.98 -26.45
CA GLU A 100 7.09 21.56 -27.30
C GLU A 100 7.24 23.10 -27.39
N PRO A 101 7.06 23.71 -28.58
CA PRO A 101 7.32 25.15 -28.80
C PRO A 101 6.48 26.08 -27.90
N ASN A 102 5.27 25.66 -27.53
CA ASN A 102 4.32 26.45 -26.73
C ASN A 102 4.19 25.94 -25.29
N CYS A 103 5.19 25.19 -24.79
CA CYS A 103 5.10 24.62 -23.45
C CYS A 103 5.20 25.70 -22.36
N ASP A 104 4.39 25.54 -21.32
CA ASP A 104 4.55 26.30 -20.10
C ASP A 104 5.69 25.70 -19.26
N LYS A 105 6.87 26.32 -19.34
CA LYS A 105 8.07 25.86 -18.64
C LYS A 105 7.92 25.88 -17.12
N ASP A 106 7.12 26.79 -16.57
CA ASP A 106 6.93 26.88 -15.12
C ASP A 106 5.95 25.82 -14.63
N LEU A 107 4.94 25.47 -15.43
CA LEU A 107 4.11 24.28 -15.20
C LEU A 107 4.96 22.99 -15.21
N ILE A 108 5.89 22.83 -16.15
CA ILE A 108 6.79 21.66 -16.19
C ILE A 108 7.68 21.59 -14.96
N LYS A 109 8.26 22.72 -14.53
CA LYS A 109 9.04 22.78 -13.27
C LYS A 109 8.18 22.38 -12.08
N THR A 110 6.95 22.87 -12.02
CA THR A 110 6.00 22.56 -10.93
C THR A 110 5.65 21.08 -10.90
N LYS A 111 5.33 20.48 -12.06
CA LYS A 111 5.09 19.04 -12.20
C LYS A 111 6.31 18.22 -11.78
N THR A 112 7.51 18.61 -12.20
CA THR A 112 8.76 17.92 -11.87
C THR A 112 9.05 17.96 -10.37
N ALA A 113 8.94 19.14 -9.75
CA ALA A 113 9.12 19.30 -8.31
C ALA A 113 8.10 18.48 -7.52
N ARG A 114 6.83 18.52 -7.94
CA ARG A 114 5.75 17.75 -7.30
C ARG A 114 5.98 16.24 -7.43
N PHE A 115 6.41 15.78 -8.60
CA PHE A 115 6.72 14.38 -8.84
C PHE A 115 7.89 13.88 -8.00
N ARG A 116 8.94 14.70 -7.80
CA ARG A 116 10.05 14.35 -6.91
C ARG A 116 9.58 14.11 -5.48
N VAL A 117 8.78 15.04 -4.93
CA VAL A 117 8.20 14.90 -3.59
C VAL A 117 7.35 13.63 -3.48
N LEU A 118 6.58 13.29 -4.51
CA LEU A 118 5.81 12.04 -4.57
C LEU A 118 6.74 10.82 -4.47
N MET A 119 7.82 10.79 -5.26
CA MET A 119 8.74 9.65 -5.31
C MET A 119 9.53 9.49 -4.01
N ASP A 120 9.93 10.58 -3.36
CA ASP A 120 10.60 10.55 -2.06
C ASP A 120 9.67 9.99 -0.98
N GLY A 121 8.42 10.48 -0.94
CA GLY A 121 7.39 9.98 -0.02
C GLY A 121 7.08 8.50 -0.23
N ARG A 122 6.96 8.07 -1.49
CA ARG A 122 6.75 6.67 -1.87
C ARG A 122 7.91 5.79 -1.45
N SER A 123 9.15 6.25 -1.64
CA SER A 123 10.35 5.51 -1.24
C SER A 123 10.41 5.31 0.28
N ALA A 124 10.13 6.37 1.05
CA ALA A 124 10.07 6.28 2.51
C ALA A 124 8.97 5.32 3.01
N ARG A 125 7.79 5.33 2.37
CA ARG A 125 6.72 4.36 2.64
C ARG A 125 7.14 2.93 2.31
N ALA A 126 7.77 2.72 1.16
CA ALA A 126 8.28 1.42 0.74
C ALA A 126 9.39 0.89 1.68
N ASP A 127 10.24 1.78 2.19
CA ASP A 127 11.27 1.43 3.19
C ASP A 127 10.63 1.03 4.53
N ARG A 128 9.62 1.79 5.00
CA ARG A 128 8.84 1.40 6.19
C ARG A 128 8.20 0.03 6.01
N LEU A 129 7.60 -0.22 4.85
CA LEU A 129 7.00 -1.51 4.51
C LEU A 129 8.04 -2.64 4.54
N ARG A 130 9.22 -2.45 3.92
CA ARG A 130 10.33 -3.42 3.92
C ARG A 130 10.84 -3.70 5.34
N ASN A 131 11.08 -2.66 6.14
CA ASN A 131 11.53 -2.79 7.52
C ASN A 131 10.51 -3.55 8.37
N MET A 132 9.22 -3.30 8.16
CA MET A 132 8.16 -4.04 8.86
C MET A 132 8.19 -5.52 8.52
N TYR A 133 8.26 -5.89 7.23
CA TYR A 133 8.34 -7.30 6.84
C TYR A 133 9.59 -7.99 7.38
N GLN A 134 10.76 -7.36 7.25
CA GLN A 134 12.02 -7.94 7.70
C GLN A 134 12.05 -8.14 9.22
N LEU A 135 11.61 -7.14 9.99
CA LEU A 135 11.58 -7.24 11.45
C LEU A 135 10.57 -8.28 11.94
N GLN A 136 9.40 -8.37 11.30
CA GLN A 136 8.40 -9.39 11.61
C GLN A 136 8.95 -10.78 11.29
N TYR A 137 9.45 -11.00 10.06
CA TYR A 137 9.96 -12.30 9.62
C TYR A 137 11.15 -12.81 10.43
N LEU A 138 12.12 -11.94 10.73
CA LEU A 138 13.28 -12.28 11.57
C LEU A 138 12.86 -12.65 12.99
N LYS A 139 11.96 -11.87 13.59
CA LYS A 139 11.45 -12.13 14.94
C LYS A 139 10.64 -13.43 14.99
N TRP A 140 9.85 -13.71 13.96
CA TRP A 140 9.10 -14.96 13.82
C TRP A 140 10.02 -16.17 13.66
N SER A 141 11.06 -16.07 12.83
CA SER A 141 12.05 -17.14 12.65
C SER A 141 12.72 -17.50 13.98
N LEU A 142 13.09 -16.50 14.78
CA LEU A 142 13.72 -16.71 16.10
C LEU A 142 12.75 -17.29 17.15
N GLU A 143 11.50 -16.82 17.18
CA GLU A 143 10.46 -17.33 18.09
C GLU A 143 10.07 -18.78 17.74
N SER A 144 10.01 -19.12 16.45
CA SER A 144 9.70 -20.49 16.00
C SER A 144 10.83 -21.49 16.26
N ALA A 145 12.09 -21.04 16.25
CA ALA A 145 13.25 -21.89 16.51
C ALA A 145 13.48 -22.20 18.00
N SER A 146 12.92 -21.39 18.90
CA SER A 146 13.16 -21.46 20.35
C SER A 146 12.00 -22.06 21.17
N THR A 147 10.84 -22.30 20.55
CA THR A 147 9.67 -22.84 21.25
C THR A 147 9.53 -24.34 21.00
N SER A 148 9.57 -25.17 22.06
CA SER A 148 9.42 -26.65 21.97
C SER A 148 8.03 -27.08 21.48
N GLN A 149 7.04 -26.20 21.54
CA GLN A 149 5.81 -26.31 20.77
C GLN A 149 6.05 -25.61 19.43
N ARG A 150 6.25 -26.41 18.38
CA ARG A 150 5.94 -25.97 17.02
C ARG A 150 4.45 -25.63 17.01
N SER A 151 4.09 -24.39 17.33
CA SER A 151 2.78 -23.90 16.96
C SER A 151 2.71 -24.06 15.44
N LEU A 152 1.78 -24.89 14.98
CA LEU A 152 1.42 -25.01 13.56
C LEU A 152 0.78 -23.67 13.15
N ILE A 153 1.61 -22.64 13.04
CA ILE A 153 1.21 -21.38 12.43
C ILE A 153 1.46 -21.60 10.95
N CYS A 154 0.36 -21.80 10.24
CA CYS A 154 0.28 -21.88 8.79
C CYS A 154 1.13 -20.79 8.14
N PRO A 155 2.09 -21.14 7.26
CA PRO A 155 2.80 -20.18 6.42
C PRO A 155 1.85 -19.23 5.67
N GLU A 156 0.60 -19.63 5.47
CA GLU A 156 -0.48 -18.83 4.90
C GLU A 156 -0.82 -17.58 5.75
N MET A 157 -0.63 -17.62 7.07
CA MET A 157 -0.72 -16.44 7.96
C MET A 157 0.47 -15.49 7.79
N ILE A 158 1.63 -15.98 7.32
CA ILE A 158 2.82 -15.20 6.94
C ILE A 158 2.57 -14.49 5.60
N ILE A 159 1.72 -15.11 4.77
CA ILE A 159 1.29 -14.71 3.44
C ILE A 159 0.01 -13.86 3.48
N GLU A 160 -0.68 -13.65 4.60
CA GLU A 160 -1.85 -12.75 4.62
C GLU A 160 -1.60 -11.30 4.15
N PRO A 161 -0.41 -10.71 4.28
CA PRO A 161 -0.08 -9.50 3.52
C PRO A 161 -0.11 -9.68 1.98
N LEU A 162 0.01 -10.91 1.49
CA LEU A 162 -0.28 -11.37 0.12
C LEU A 162 -1.75 -11.81 -0.08
N CYS A 163 -2.59 -11.99 0.95
CA CYS A 163 -4.05 -12.00 0.77
C CYS A 163 -4.54 -10.64 0.24
N PHE A 164 -3.81 -9.54 0.49
CA PHE A 164 -4.02 -8.28 -0.26
C PHE A 164 -3.66 -8.37 -1.75
N LEU A 165 -2.81 -9.32 -2.15
CA LEU A 165 -2.59 -9.62 -3.57
C LEU A 165 -3.76 -10.45 -4.11
N VAL A 166 -4.14 -11.55 -3.46
CA VAL A 166 -5.21 -12.45 -3.94
C VAL A 166 -6.61 -11.82 -3.86
N SER A 167 -7.03 -11.27 -2.71
CA SER A 167 -8.33 -10.58 -2.60
C SER A 167 -8.38 -9.31 -3.45
N GLY A 168 -7.26 -8.61 -3.63
CA GLY A 168 -7.22 -7.46 -4.54
C GLY A 168 -7.15 -7.85 -6.02
N GLU A 169 -6.66 -9.03 -6.38
CA GLU A 169 -6.77 -9.59 -7.73
C GLU A 169 -8.23 -9.97 -8.04
N GLU A 170 -8.93 -10.58 -7.07
CA GLU A 170 -10.34 -10.92 -7.17
C GLU A 170 -11.25 -9.67 -7.28
N LEU A 171 -10.91 -8.59 -6.57
CA LEU A 171 -11.59 -7.29 -6.68
C LEU A 171 -11.25 -6.53 -7.98
N ALA A 172 -10.04 -6.70 -8.53
CA ALA A 172 -9.66 -6.12 -9.82
C ALA A 172 -10.40 -6.80 -10.99
N VAL A 173 -10.61 -8.11 -10.92
CA VAL A 173 -11.44 -8.88 -11.87
C VAL A 173 -12.89 -8.38 -11.82
N ARG A 174 -13.48 -8.23 -10.62
CA ARG A 174 -14.86 -7.71 -10.47
C ARG A 174 -15.03 -6.25 -10.94
N SER A 175 -14.00 -5.41 -10.79
CA SER A 175 -14.02 -4.02 -11.27
C SER A 175 -13.91 -3.91 -12.80
N GLN A 176 -13.24 -4.87 -13.45
CA GLN A 176 -13.23 -4.98 -14.92
C GLN A 176 -14.58 -5.46 -15.48
N ASP A 177 -15.24 -6.42 -14.82
CA ASP A 177 -16.56 -6.93 -15.23
C ASP A 177 -17.70 -5.90 -15.08
N HIS A 178 -17.65 -5.05 -14.04
CA HIS A 178 -18.61 -3.94 -13.90
C HIS A 178 -18.43 -2.83 -14.93
N ARG A 179 -17.24 -2.73 -15.55
CA ARG A 179 -16.99 -1.77 -16.63
C ARG A 179 -17.48 -2.27 -17.99
N LEU A 180 -17.58 -3.59 -18.18
CA LEU A 180 -18.12 -4.22 -19.39
C LEU A 180 -19.66 -4.32 -19.39
N THR A 181 -20.30 -4.37 -18.22
CA THR A 181 -21.76 -4.50 -18.10
C THR A 181 -22.54 -3.18 -18.08
N ARG A 182 -21.85 -2.03 -17.96
CA ARG A 182 -22.46 -0.68 -18.10
C ARG A 182 -22.20 -0.01 -19.44
N GLY A 183 -21.71 -0.77 -20.42
CA GLY A 183 -21.49 -0.33 -21.79
C GLY A 183 -22.22 -1.22 -22.79
N SER A 184 -23.55 -1.18 -22.77
CA SER A 184 -24.42 -1.54 -23.91
C SER A 184 -25.75 -0.85 -23.74
#